data_AF-A0A7S1QJD6-F1
#
_entry.id   AF-A0A7S1QJD6-F1
#
_cell.length_a   1.000
_cell.length_b   1.000
_cell.length_c   1.000
_cell.angle_alpha   90.00
_cell.angle_beta   90.00
_cell.angle_gamma   90.00
#
_symmetry.space_group_name_H-M   'P 1'
#
loop_
_entity.id
_entity.type
_entity.pdbx_description
1 polymer ?
#
loop_
_entity_poly.entity_id
_entity_poly.type
_entity_poly.pdbx_seq_one_letter_code
_entity_poly.pdbx_strand_id
1 'polypeptide(L)'
;WQCIAPYLTPHLLSKAECSELVLDLLENCYDAAEGDDVEDNDEEGEDLCNCVFSLGYGALTLLNSTRLHLKRGKCYGLCGPNDCGKSTLLRAINNEQVDGFPPKTELVTAFVEHGIGEKEPECDWTPLEYMFADETIQAMQISKKKVVAALRSLGFDNHKLKSEIGHLSGGWKMKLGLVRAMLMCADILLLDEPTGHLDADNNAWLGDYILGVKNDSSRPVTTIVVSHDTAFLDKVCTHIISIKQRKLKTYKGSITEFVKRQPDAQAYLTLASQKSKFALPEPGMLEGVRSRGKKLLRMHNVTYTYPNSEAPTLVNVSIEVSMLSRVAVIGPNGSGKSTLVRALVGELPLNHSLGDSSLWKHPNARICYVAQHAFHHIEQHLDKTALQYMLWRFAGGEDREAVGYKAEEVGRQR
;
A
#
# COMPACT_ATOMS: atom_id res chain seq x y z
N TRP A 1 30.41 -37.12 13.72
CA TRP A 1 31.46 -37.86 14.47
C TRP A 1 32.39 -38.69 13.57
N GLN A 2 31.93 -39.77 12.93
CA GLN A 2 32.81 -40.73 12.22
C GLN A 2 33.69 -40.14 11.11
N CYS A 3 33.23 -39.07 10.44
CA CYS A 3 33.98 -38.44 9.34
C CYS A 3 35.05 -37.43 9.80
N ILE A 4 34.91 -36.86 11.00
CA ILE A 4 35.76 -35.74 11.47
C ILE A 4 36.82 -36.24 12.46
N ALA A 5 36.46 -37.22 13.30
CA ALA A 5 37.35 -37.81 14.30
C ALA A 5 38.73 -38.24 13.77
N PRO A 6 38.88 -38.83 12.55
CA PRO A 6 40.17 -39.30 12.03
C PRO A 6 41.19 -38.17 11.78
N TYR A 7 40.72 -36.93 11.55
CA TYR A 7 41.57 -35.78 11.26
C TYR A 7 42.07 -35.08 12.52
N LEU A 8 41.36 -35.24 13.64
CA LEU A 8 41.70 -34.64 14.94
C LEU A 8 42.50 -35.59 15.84
N THR A 9 42.40 -36.90 15.61
CA THR A 9 43.12 -37.92 16.39
C THR A 9 44.65 -37.75 16.42
N PRO A 10 45.33 -37.24 15.37
CA PRO A 10 46.79 -37.04 15.40
C PRO A 10 47.25 -35.89 16.30
N HIS A 11 46.34 -34.97 16.66
CA HIS A 11 46.67 -33.71 17.34
C HIS A 11 46.17 -33.63 18.79
N LEU A 12 45.40 -34.63 19.25
CA LEU A 12 44.80 -34.69 20.59
C LEU A 12 45.19 -36.00 21.28
N LEU A 13 45.42 -35.95 22.60
CA LEU A 13 46.07 -37.02 23.37
C LEU A 13 45.18 -38.24 23.63
N SER A 14 43.85 -38.13 23.52
CA SER A 14 42.95 -39.27 23.75
C SER A 14 41.74 -39.30 22.81
N LYS A 15 41.28 -40.52 22.48
CA LYS A 15 40.06 -40.73 21.69
C LYS A 15 38.79 -40.18 22.36
N ALA A 16 38.77 -40.13 23.70
CA ALA A 16 37.64 -39.64 24.48
C ALA A 16 37.51 -38.11 24.42
N GLU A 17 38.62 -37.39 24.53
CA GLU A 17 38.63 -35.92 24.40
C GLU A 17 38.28 -35.48 22.97
N CYS A 18 38.72 -36.23 21.94
CA CYS A 18 38.28 -35.97 20.57
C CYS A 18 36.75 -36.07 20.39
N SER A 19 36.10 -37.05 21.03
CA SER A 19 34.64 -37.21 20.93
C SER A 19 33.87 -36.07 21.54
N GLU A 20 34.30 -35.63 22.72
CA GLU A 20 33.67 -34.52 23.42
C GLU A 20 33.84 -33.22 22.62
N LEU A 21 35.04 -32.94 22.10
CA LEU A 21 35.34 -31.72 21.35
C LEU A 21 34.64 -31.67 19.98
N VAL A 22 34.46 -32.81 19.31
CA VAL A 22 33.69 -32.87 18.05
C VAL A 22 32.20 -32.78 18.30
N LEU A 23 31.68 -33.28 19.43
CA LEU A 23 30.28 -33.09 19.82
C LEU A 23 30.02 -31.62 20.14
N ASP A 24 30.87 -30.98 20.94
CA ASP A 24 30.81 -29.53 21.20
C ASP A 24 30.92 -28.71 19.90
N LEU A 25 31.83 -29.07 19.00
CA LEU A 25 31.96 -28.37 17.72
C LEU A 25 30.74 -28.60 16.83
N LEU A 26 30.16 -29.80 16.84
CA LEU A 26 28.92 -30.08 16.11
C LEU A 26 27.79 -29.24 16.70
N GLU A 27 27.62 -29.23 18.02
CA GLU A 27 26.57 -28.48 18.72
C GLU A 27 26.70 -26.99 18.44
N ASN A 28 27.91 -26.42 18.56
CA ASN A 28 28.17 -25.02 18.18
C ASN A 28 27.95 -24.74 16.68
N CYS A 29 28.23 -25.70 15.79
CA CYS A 29 27.95 -25.55 14.35
C CYS A 29 26.47 -25.72 14.02
N TYR A 30 25.75 -26.56 14.75
CA TYR A 30 24.31 -26.73 14.66
C TYR A 30 23.62 -25.47 15.20
N ASP A 31 24.01 -24.95 16.36
CA ASP A 31 23.53 -23.67 16.90
C ASP A 31 23.86 -22.49 15.98
N ALA A 32 24.99 -22.53 15.27
CA ALA A 32 25.36 -21.50 14.28
C ALA A 32 24.66 -21.69 12.92
N ALA A 33 24.22 -22.91 12.58
CA ALA A 33 23.50 -23.24 11.36
C ALA A 33 21.97 -23.11 11.51
N GLU A 34 21.45 -23.38 12.70
CA GLU A 34 20.17 -22.94 13.23
C GLU A 34 20.25 -21.43 13.55
N GLY A 35 20.57 -20.65 12.51
CA GLY A 35 20.22 -19.25 12.50
C GLY A 35 18.70 -19.14 12.60
N ASP A 36 18.21 -19.03 13.82
CA ASP A 36 16.83 -18.75 14.22
C ASP A 36 15.83 -19.82 13.77
N ASP A 37 15.84 -20.97 14.44
CA ASP A 37 14.62 -21.77 14.48
C ASP A 37 13.51 -20.91 15.09
N VAL A 38 12.50 -20.69 14.25
CA VAL A 38 11.34 -19.86 14.53
C VAL A 38 10.63 -20.40 15.76
N GLU A 39 10.29 -19.54 16.74
CA GLU A 39 9.46 -19.86 17.92
C GLU A 39 8.06 -20.45 17.58
N ASP A 40 7.77 -20.77 16.31
CA ASP A 40 6.43 -21.02 15.75
C ASP A 40 6.00 -22.51 15.73
N ASN A 41 6.89 -23.47 16.01
CA ASN A 41 6.52 -24.90 15.95
C ASN A 41 5.48 -25.29 17.04
N ASP A 42 5.39 -24.56 18.15
CA ASP A 42 4.52 -24.92 19.29
C ASP A 42 3.20 -24.13 19.36
N GLU A 43 2.94 -23.20 18.44
CA GLU A 43 1.72 -22.38 18.54
C GLU A 43 0.46 -23.13 18.04
N GLU A 44 -0.58 -23.20 18.86
CA GLU A 44 -1.86 -23.84 18.48
C GLU A 44 -2.56 -23.11 17.33
N GLY A 45 -3.01 -23.85 16.31
CA GLY A 45 -3.78 -23.35 15.18
C GLY A 45 -3.71 -24.24 13.94
N GLU A 46 -4.67 -24.11 13.02
CA GLU A 46 -4.62 -24.75 11.70
C GLU A 46 -3.58 -24.04 10.83
N ASP A 47 -2.67 -24.81 10.23
CA ASP A 47 -1.67 -24.28 9.29
C ASP A 47 -2.32 -24.01 7.93
N LEU A 48 -2.20 -22.78 7.45
CA LEU A 48 -2.62 -22.39 6.09
C LEU A 48 -1.51 -22.59 5.08
N CYS A 49 -0.26 -22.30 5.43
CA CYS A 49 0.89 -22.60 4.59
C CYS A 49 2.16 -22.77 5.43
N ASN A 50 3.06 -23.64 4.99
CA ASN A 50 4.40 -23.79 5.57
C ASN A 50 5.39 -24.07 4.43
N CYS A 51 5.88 -23.01 3.81
CA CYS A 51 6.67 -23.10 2.58
C CYS A 51 8.07 -22.50 2.78
N VAL A 52 9.06 -23.08 2.09
CA VAL A 52 10.43 -22.56 2.00
C VAL A 52 10.69 -22.20 0.55
N PHE A 53 10.96 -20.93 0.28
CA PHE A 53 11.07 -20.42 -1.09
C PHE A 53 12.13 -19.33 -1.21
N SER A 54 12.46 -18.98 -2.45
CA SER A 54 13.26 -17.81 -2.78
C SER A 54 12.42 -16.90 -3.68
N LEU A 55 12.60 -15.58 -3.56
CA LEU A 55 11.86 -14.62 -4.37
C LEU A 55 12.83 -13.66 -5.05
N GLY A 56 12.73 -13.58 -6.36
CA GLY A 56 13.44 -12.62 -7.19
C GLY A 56 12.47 -11.72 -7.95
N TYR A 57 12.91 -10.49 -8.24
CA TYR A 57 12.22 -9.59 -9.15
C TYR A 57 13.21 -9.11 -10.21
N GLY A 58 12.99 -9.54 -11.46
CA GLY A 58 13.96 -9.36 -12.54
C GLY A 58 15.32 -9.99 -12.18
N ALA A 59 16.38 -9.17 -12.16
CA ALA A 59 17.72 -9.60 -11.78
C ALA A 59 18.01 -9.48 -10.26
N LEU A 60 17.08 -8.94 -9.47
CA LEU A 60 17.30 -8.67 -8.05
C LEU A 60 16.71 -9.79 -7.18
N THR A 61 17.56 -10.47 -6.41
CA THR A 61 17.11 -11.41 -5.37
C THR A 61 16.62 -10.64 -4.14
N LEU A 62 15.31 -10.71 -3.87
CA LEU A 62 14.66 -10.07 -2.73
C LEU A 62 14.73 -10.96 -1.48
N LEU A 63 14.39 -12.24 -1.63
CA LEU A 63 14.40 -13.24 -0.56
C LEU A 63 15.19 -14.48 -1.00
N ASN A 64 15.93 -15.08 -0.08
CA ASN A 64 16.77 -16.24 -0.34
C ASN A 64 16.48 -17.37 0.64
N SER A 65 15.95 -18.50 0.16
CA SER A 65 15.60 -19.71 0.93
C SER A 65 14.98 -19.40 2.29
N THR A 66 13.89 -18.65 2.29
CA THR A 66 13.21 -18.20 3.50
C THR A 66 11.97 -19.06 3.77
N ARG A 67 11.64 -19.26 5.04
CA ARG A 67 10.42 -19.93 5.46
C ARG A 67 9.29 -18.90 5.63
N LEU A 68 8.08 -19.25 5.20
CA LEU A 68 6.85 -18.54 5.51
C LEU A 68 5.85 -19.54 6.07
N HIS A 69 5.47 -19.32 7.32
CA HIS A 69 4.50 -20.14 8.04
C HIS A 69 3.34 -19.25 8.47
N LEU A 70 2.13 -19.56 8.00
CA LEU A 70 0.92 -18.81 8.32
C LEU A 70 -0.12 -19.75 8.93
N LYS A 71 -0.66 -19.35 10.08
CA LYS A 71 -1.76 -20.01 10.79
C LYS A 71 -3.10 -19.29 10.60
N ARG A 72 -4.19 -20.05 10.61
CA ARG A 72 -5.56 -19.56 10.41
C ARG A 72 -5.98 -18.57 11.51
N GLY A 73 -6.60 -17.46 11.12
CA GLY A 73 -7.16 -16.46 12.01
C GLY A 73 -6.15 -15.55 12.71
N LYS A 74 -4.87 -15.61 12.33
CA LYS A 74 -3.82 -14.72 12.85
C LYS A 74 -3.65 -13.50 11.95
N CYS A 75 -3.14 -12.41 12.52
CA CYS A 75 -2.86 -11.18 11.79
C CYS A 75 -1.36 -10.88 11.84
N TYR A 76 -0.72 -10.86 10.68
CA TYR A 76 0.72 -10.69 10.49
C TYR A 76 1.02 -9.29 9.97
N GLY A 77 1.81 -8.51 10.71
CA GLY A 77 2.36 -7.24 10.24
C GLY A 77 3.67 -7.46 9.48
N LEU A 78 3.74 -7.12 8.21
CA LEU A 78 4.96 -7.25 7.39
C LEU A 78 5.81 -5.97 7.49
N CYS A 79 6.95 -6.08 8.18
CA CYS A 79 7.85 -4.97 8.47
C CYS A 79 9.22 -5.15 7.82
N GLY A 80 9.83 -4.05 7.40
CA GLY A 80 11.17 -4.06 6.83
C GLY A 80 11.51 -2.72 6.20
N PRO A 81 12.78 -2.51 5.81
CA PRO A 81 13.21 -1.27 5.17
C PRO A 81 12.46 -1.04 3.84
N ASN A 82 12.50 0.20 3.35
CA ASN A 82 11.99 0.49 2.01
C ASN A 82 12.78 -0.33 0.98
N ASP A 83 12.11 -0.71 -0.11
CA ASP A 83 12.69 -1.50 -1.21
C ASP A 83 13.14 -2.93 -0.85
N CYS A 84 12.75 -3.45 0.31
CA CYS A 84 13.03 -4.84 0.68
C CYS A 84 12.09 -5.87 0.04
N GLY A 85 11.14 -5.43 -0.79
CA GLY A 85 10.23 -6.31 -1.53
C GLY A 85 8.90 -6.65 -0.82
N LYS A 86 8.41 -5.82 0.12
CA LYS A 86 7.15 -6.06 0.85
C LYS A 86 5.96 -6.24 -0.10
N SER A 87 5.68 -5.25 -0.94
CA SER A 87 4.59 -5.30 -1.93
C SER A 87 4.82 -6.40 -2.96
N THR A 88 6.06 -6.65 -3.37
CA THR A 88 6.42 -7.74 -4.29
C THR A 88 6.10 -9.11 -3.69
N LEU A 89 6.35 -9.31 -2.39
CA LEU A 89 5.99 -10.55 -1.69
C LEU A 89 4.47 -10.74 -1.67
N LEU A 90 3.70 -9.70 -1.34
CA LEU A 90 2.23 -9.79 -1.35
C LEU A 90 1.67 -10.13 -2.74
N ARG A 91 2.22 -9.49 -3.79
CA ARG A 91 1.87 -9.79 -5.18
C ARG A 91 2.24 -11.23 -5.57
N ALA A 92 3.41 -11.71 -5.17
CA ALA A 92 3.83 -13.08 -5.44
C ALA A 92 2.91 -14.10 -4.77
N ILE A 93 2.47 -13.86 -3.53
CA ILE A 93 1.49 -14.70 -2.83
C ILE A 93 0.15 -14.70 -3.58
N ASN A 94 -0.35 -13.52 -3.96
CA ASN A 94 -1.62 -13.40 -4.67
C ASN A 94 -1.59 -14.01 -6.07
N ASN A 95 -0.44 -14.05 -6.73
CA ASN A 95 -0.29 -14.54 -8.09
C ASN A 95 0.24 -15.98 -8.15
N GLU A 96 0.27 -16.70 -7.03
CA GLU A 96 0.74 -18.10 -6.94
C GLU A 96 2.20 -18.29 -7.43
N GLN A 97 3.03 -17.26 -7.26
CA GLN A 97 4.44 -17.26 -7.66
C GLN A 97 5.39 -17.70 -6.53
N VAL A 98 4.84 -18.07 -5.38
CA VAL A 98 5.59 -18.55 -4.23
C VAL A 98 5.61 -20.06 -4.24
N ASP A 99 6.80 -20.65 -4.34
CA ASP A 99 6.98 -22.10 -4.37
C ASP A 99 6.46 -22.75 -3.07
N GLY A 100 5.58 -23.75 -3.22
CA GLY A 100 4.99 -24.48 -2.11
C GLY A 100 3.85 -23.76 -1.40
N PHE A 101 3.42 -22.57 -1.87
CA PHE A 101 2.22 -21.92 -1.39
C PHE A 101 0.97 -22.60 -1.98
N PRO A 102 -0.10 -22.86 -1.20
CA PRO A 102 -1.29 -23.52 -1.73
C PRO A 102 -1.97 -22.73 -2.85
N PRO A 103 -2.51 -23.40 -3.88
CA PRO A 103 -3.22 -22.72 -4.97
C PRO A 103 -4.55 -22.13 -4.48
N LYS A 104 -5.09 -21.15 -5.22
CA LYS A 104 -6.36 -20.48 -4.92
C LYS A 104 -7.58 -21.40 -4.89
N THR A 105 -7.47 -22.60 -5.46
CA THR A 105 -8.52 -23.63 -5.37
C THR A 105 -8.66 -24.18 -3.95
N GLU A 106 -7.59 -24.17 -3.16
CA GLU A 106 -7.57 -24.62 -1.76
C GLU A 106 -7.60 -23.45 -0.79
N LEU A 107 -6.83 -22.40 -1.07
CA LEU A 107 -6.62 -21.26 -0.18
C LEU A 107 -6.87 -19.95 -0.91
N VAL A 108 -8.04 -19.35 -0.69
CA VAL A 108 -8.42 -18.13 -1.40
C VAL A 108 -7.68 -16.93 -0.82
N THR A 109 -6.80 -16.33 -1.61
CA THR A 109 -6.10 -15.08 -1.27
C THR A 109 -6.75 -13.89 -1.95
N ALA A 110 -6.91 -12.79 -1.21
CA ALA A 110 -7.42 -11.53 -1.76
C ALA A 110 -6.45 -10.39 -1.49
N PHE A 111 -5.86 -9.86 -2.55
CA PHE A 111 -4.98 -8.70 -2.48
C PHE A 111 -5.74 -7.39 -2.68
N VAL A 112 -5.53 -6.47 -1.73
CA VAL A 112 -6.06 -5.11 -1.74
C VAL A 112 -4.87 -4.15 -1.77
N GLU A 113 -4.68 -3.53 -2.92
CA GLU A 113 -3.61 -2.56 -3.16
C GLU A 113 -4.16 -1.14 -3.36
N HIS A 114 -3.24 -0.19 -3.45
CA HIS A 114 -3.51 1.23 -3.65
C HIS A 114 -4.14 1.58 -5.01
N GLY A 115 -4.06 0.64 -5.96
CA GLY A 115 -4.69 0.68 -7.26
C GLY A 115 -5.81 -0.35 -7.38
N ILE A 116 -6.69 -0.13 -8.34
CA ILE A 116 -7.54 -1.23 -8.84
C ILE A 116 -6.62 -1.99 -9.78
N GLY A 117 -6.33 -3.26 -9.49
CA GLY A 117 -5.20 -4.00 -10.08
C GLY A 117 -5.16 -4.10 -11.61
N GLU A 118 -4.21 -4.90 -12.11
CA GLU A 118 -3.78 -4.98 -13.53
C GLU A 118 -4.90 -5.09 -14.58
N LYS A 119 -6.07 -5.61 -14.21
CA LYS A 119 -7.30 -5.48 -14.99
C LYS A 119 -8.04 -4.25 -14.49
N GLU A 120 -7.65 -3.08 -15.00
CA GLU A 120 -8.42 -1.88 -14.75
C GLU A 120 -9.87 -2.15 -15.17
N PRO A 121 -10.87 -1.92 -14.30
CA PRO A 121 -12.22 -1.74 -14.81
C PRO A 121 -12.11 -0.62 -15.84
N GLU A 122 -12.70 -0.84 -17.02
CA GLU A 122 -12.97 0.26 -17.93
C GLU A 122 -13.53 1.41 -17.09
N CYS A 123 -13.01 2.63 -17.26
CA CYS A 123 -13.29 3.76 -16.36
C CYS A 123 -14.80 4.02 -16.14
N ASP A 124 -15.64 3.43 -16.97
CA ASP A 124 -17.08 3.57 -17.09
C ASP A 124 -17.87 2.53 -16.27
N TRP A 125 -17.21 1.55 -15.64
CA TRP A 125 -17.92 0.55 -14.82
C TRP A 125 -18.44 1.14 -13.52
N THR A 126 -19.61 0.69 -13.10
CA THR A 126 -20.15 0.93 -11.76
C THR A 126 -19.54 -0.04 -10.72
N PRO A 127 -19.58 0.28 -9.42
CA PRO A 127 -19.14 -0.65 -8.36
C PRO A 127 -19.78 -2.03 -8.44
N LEU A 128 -21.03 -2.10 -8.89
CA LEU A 128 -21.74 -3.36 -9.06
C LEU A 128 -21.18 -4.18 -10.23
N GLU A 129 -20.97 -3.55 -11.38
CA GLU A 129 -20.39 -4.22 -12.56
C GLU A 129 -18.98 -4.72 -12.27
N TYR A 130 -18.16 -3.94 -11.57
CA TYR A 130 -16.83 -4.37 -11.15
C TYR A 130 -16.85 -5.59 -10.22
N MET A 131 -17.79 -5.67 -9.28
CA MET A 131 -17.93 -6.87 -8.44
C MET A 131 -18.32 -8.10 -9.25
N PHE A 132 -19.21 -7.93 -10.22
CA PHE A 132 -19.66 -9.02 -11.07
C PHE A 132 -18.70 -9.33 -12.22
N ALA A 133 -17.69 -8.51 -12.49
CA ALA A 133 -16.64 -8.81 -13.46
C ALA A 133 -15.63 -9.84 -12.92
N ASP A 134 -15.56 -10.01 -11.59
CA ASP A 134 -14.65 -10.96 -10.98
C ASP A 134 -15.13 -12.40 -11.15
N GLU A 135 -14.30 -13.24 -11.77
CA GLU A 135 -14.58 -14.65 -12.06
C GLU A 135 -14.95 -15.45 -10.81
N THR A 136 -14.33 -15.12 -9.66
CA THR A 136 -14.57 -15.80 -8.38
C THR A 136 -15.96 -15.49 -7.85
N ILE A 137 -16.36 -14.21 -7.93
CA ILE A 137 -17.69 -13.76 -7.48
C ILE A 137 -18.78 -14.32 -8.40
N GLN A 138 -18.51 -14.39 -9.71
CA GLN A 138 -19.41 -15.03 -10.67
C GLN A 138 -19.60 -16.52 -10.36
N ALA A 139 -18.51 -17.25 -10.10
CA ALA A 139 -18.54 -18.67 -9.76
C ALA A 139 -19.31 -18.96 -8.48
N MET A 140 -19.23 -18.07 -7.48
CA MET A 140 -19.99 -18.17 -6.23
C MET A 140 -21.49 -17.84 -6.35
N GLN A 141 -21.95 -17.41 -7.53
CA GLN A 141 -23.36 -17.05 -7.81
C GLN A 141 -23.99 -16.13 -6.74
N ILE A 142 -23.21 -15.14 -6.28
CA ILE A 142 -23.65 -14.25 -5.22
C ILE A 142 -24.79 -13.36 -5.70
N SER A 143 -25.90 -13.33 -4.95
CA SER A 143 -27.05 -12.48 -5.32
C SER A 143 -26.68 -10.99 -5.32
N LYS A 144 -27.22 -10.23 -6.27
CA LYS A 144 -27.07 -8.77 -6.35
C LYS A 144 -27.44 -8.06 -5.03
N LYS A 145 -28.44 -8.58 -4.30
CA LYS A 145 -28.84 -8.04 -2.98
C LYS A 145 -27.71 -8.16 -1.95
N LYS A 146 -26.99 -9.28 -1.91
CA LYS A 146 -25.86 -9.50 -0.99
C LYS A 146 -24.68 -8.59 -1.33
N VAL A 147 -24.36 -8.42 -2.62
CA VAL A 147 -23.33 -7.46 -3.09
C VAL A 147 -23.66 -6.03 -2.67
N VAL A 148 -24.90 -5.58 -2.90
CA VAL A 148 -25.35 -4.24 -2.48
C VAL A 148 -25.29 -4.07 -0.96
N ALA A 149 -25.63 -5.10 -0.18
CA ALA A 149 -25.53 -5.05 1.28
C ALA A 149 -24.08 -4.89 1.76
N ALA A 150 -23.13 -5.62 1.14
CA ALA A 150 -21.70 -5.51 1.45
C ALA A 150 -21.12 -4.14 1.05
N LEU A 151 -21.53 -3.58 -0.09
CA LEU A 151 -21.16 -2.21 -0.46
C LEU A 151 -21.72 -1.20 0.56
N ARG A 152 -22.97 -1.36 0.99
CA ARG A 152 -23.60 -0.46 1.97
C ARG A 152 -22.95 -0.52 3.35
N SER A 153 -22.45 -1.68 3.79
CA SER A 153 -21.78 -1.79 5.09
C SER A 153 -20.48 -0.97 5.16
N LEU A 154 -19.88 -0.67 4.02
CA LEU A 154 -18.70 0.19 3.86
C LEU A 154 -19.01 1.64 3.46
N GLY A 155 -20.31 2.01 3.48
CA GLY A 155 -20.78 3.38 3.27
C GLY A 155 -21.06 3.76 1.81
N PHE A 156 -21.15 2.79 0.88
CA PHE A 156 -21.61 3.09 -0.48
C PHE A 156 -23.12 3.36 -0.48
N ASP A 157 -23.48 4.63 -0.67
CA ASP A 157 -24.86 5.08 -0.84
C ASP A 157 -25.39 4.81 -2.26
N ASN A 158 -26.68 5.07 -2.48
CA ASN A 158 -27.33 4.82 -3.78
C ASN A 158 -26.73 5.67 -4.93
N HIS A 159 -26.11 6.80 -4.63
CA HIS A 159 -25.44 7.64 -5.63
C HIS A 159 -24.10 6.99 -6.03
N LYS A 160 -23.28 6.59 -5.05
CA LYS A 160 -21.98 5.94 -5.28
C LYS A 160 -22.11 4.57 -5.95
N LEU A 161 -23.19 3.84 -5.67
CA LEU A 161 -23.47 2.57 -6.36
C LEU A 161 -23.71 2.75 -7.87
N LYS A 162 -24.09 3.95 -8.30
CA LYS A 162 -24.35 4.29 -9.71
C LYS A 162 -23.22 5.11 -10.34
N SER A 163 -22.31 5.67 -9.55
CA SER A 163 -21.18 6.43 -10.07
C SER A 163 -20.13 5.50 -10.66
N GLU A 164 -19.56 5.89 -11.78
CA GLU A 164 -18.42 5.23 -12.40
C GLU A 164 -17.21 5.16 -11.45
N ILE A 165 -16.48 4.05 -11.50
CA ILE A 165 -15.32 3.81 -10.63
C ILE A 165 -14.18 4.79 -10.93
N GLY A 166 -14.08 5.29 -12.17
CA GLY A 166 -13.15 6.35 -12.53
C GLY A 166 -13.29 7.61 -11.67
N HIS A 167 -14.51 7.93 -11.22
CA HIS A 167 -14.82 9.10 -10.40
C HIS A 167 -14.65 8.89 -8.89
N LEU A 168 -14.43 7.65 -8.44
CA LEU A 168 -14.21 7.36 -7.03
C LEU A 168 -12.80 7.81 -6.58
N SER A 169 -12.71 8.40 -5.39
CA SER A 169 -11.40 8.71 -4.80
C SER A 169 -10.63 7.43 -4.46
N GLY A 170 -9.30 7.50 -4.33
CA GLY A 170 -8.49 6.32 -3.98
C GLY A 170 -8.96 5.61 -2.70
N GLY A 171 -9.46 6.35 -1.70
CA GLY A 171 -10.05 5.76 -0.50
C GLY A 171 -11.32 4.94 -0.78
N TRP A 172 -12.16 5.37 -1.73
CA TRP A 172 -13.33 4.60 -2.16
C TRP A 172 -12.93 3.39 -3.01
N LYS A 173 -11.88 3.50 -3.81
CA LYS A 173 -11.30 2.36 -4.56
C LYS A 173 -10.72 1.30 -3.62
N MET A 174 -10.02 1.71 -2.57
CA MET A 174 -9.54 0.84 -1.48
C MET A 174 -10.72 0.11 -0.80
N LYS A 175 -11.78 0.85 -0.45
CA LYS A 175 -13.02 0.23 0.09
C LYS A 175 -13.66 -0.77 -0.88
N LEU A 176 -13.66 -0.46 -2.17
CA LEU A 176 -14.18 -1.37 -3.19
C LEU A 176 -13.39 -2.69 -3.22
N GLY A 177 -12.06 -2.60 -3.14
CA GLY A 177 -11.18 -3.77 -2.98
C GLY A 177 -11.46 -4.58 -1.72
N LEU A 178 -11.70 -3.91 -0.58
CA LEU A 178 -12.12 -4.57 0.66
C LEU A 178 -13.46 -5.30 0.52
N VAL A 179 -14.47 -4.67 -0.09
CA VAL A 179 -15.77 -5.34 -0.37
C VAL A 179 -15.57 -6.58 -1.24
N ARG A 180 -14.74 -6.49 -2.28
CA ARG A 180 -14.43 -7.62 -3.15
C ARG A 180 -13.84 -8.78 -2.34
N ALA A 181 -12.85 -8.50 -1.51
CA ALA A 181 -12.22 -9.50 -0.66
C ALA A 181 -13.21 -10.16 0.31
N MET A 182 -14.16 -9.39 0.87
CA MET A 182 -15.22 -9.91 1.74
C MET A 182 -16.19 -10.83 1.00
N LEU A 183 -16.55 -10.49 -0.23
CA LEU A 183 -17.48 -11.28 -1.04
C LEU A 183 -16.86 -12.60 -1.50
N MET A 184 -15.55 -12.62 -1.74
CA MET A 184 -14.78 -13.81 -2.09
C MET A 184 -14.60 -14.80 -0.93
N CYS A 185 -15.02 -14.45 0.30
CA CYS A 185 -14.77 -15.26 1.49
C CYS A 185 -13.29 -15.68 1.62
N ALA A 186 -12.37 -14.75 1.37
CA ALA A 186 -10.94 -15.03 1.34
C ALA A 186 -10.45 -15.62 2.68
N ASP A 187 -9.59 -16.64 2.59
CA ASP A 187 -8.91 -17.23 3.74
C ASP A 187 -7.75 -16.35 4.22
N ILE A 188 -7.06 -15.72 3.27
CA ILE A 188 -5.99 -14.76 3.53
C ILE A 188 -6.28 -13.42 2.86
N LEU A 189 -6.37 -12.38 3.68
CA LEU A 189 -6.46 -11.00 3.25
C LEU A 189 -5.07 -10.36 3.22
N LEU A 190 -4.64 -9.89 2.05
CA LEU A 190 -3.35 -9.22 1.86
C LEU A 190 -3.61 -7.72 1.69
N LEU A 191 -3.14 -6.91 2.63
CA LEU A 191 -3.36 -5.46 2.66
C LEU A 191 -2.03 -4.72 2.51
N ASP A 192 -1.90 -3.93 1.45
CA ASP A 192 -0.75 -3.04 1.26
C ASP A 192 -1.17 -1.60 1.57
N GLU A 193 -0.60 -1.02 2.63
CA GLU A 193 -0.79 0.35 3.17
C GLU A 193 -2.26 0.81 3.36
N PRO A 194 -3.16 -0.03 3.92
CA PRO A 194 -4.61 0.23 3.87
C PRO A 194 -5.04 1.52 4.59
N THR A 195 -4.25 2.01 5.53
CA THR A 195 -4.56 3.18 6.37
C THR A 195 -4.31 4.52 5.68
N GLY A 196 -3.42 4.58 4.69
CA GLY A 196 -3.01 5.84 4.05
C GLY A 196 -4.12 6.58 3.32
N HIS A 197 -5.17 5.85 2.92
CA HIS A 197 -6.25 6.37 2.07
C HIS A 197 -7.63 6.27 2.70
N LEU A 198 -7.72 5.77 3.92
CA LEU A 198 -8.95 5.69 4.69
C LEU A 198 -8.98 6.83 5.72
N ASP A 199 -10.19 7.31 6.02
CA ASP A 199 -10.39 8.21 7.16
C ASP A 199 -10.40 7.42 8.47
N ALA A 200 -10.42 8.13 9.60
CA ALA A 200 -10.33 7.52 10.93
C ALA A 200 -11.46 6.51 11.20
N ASP A 201 -12.69 6.82 10.78
CA ASP A 201 -13.86 5.95 10.99
C ASP A 201 -13.73 4.65 10.20
N ASN A 202 -13.25 4.72 8.96
CA ASN A 202 -13.05 3.52 8.14
C ASN A 202 -11.82 2.71 8.57
N ASN A 203 -10.77 3.35 9.08
CA ASN A 203 -9.65 2.64 9.72
C ASN A 203 -10.10 1.87 10.97
N ALA A 204 -10.95 2.48 11.80
CA ALA A 204 -11.53 1.81 12.95
C ALA A 204 -12.37 0.59 12.52
N TRP A 205 -13.24 0.78 11.51
CA TRP A 205 -14.05 -0.31 10.95
C TRP A 205 -13.20 -1.45 10.38
N LEU A 206 -12.13 -1.14 9.64
CA LEU A 206 -11.23 -2.15 9.08
C LEU A 206 -10.53 -2.94 10.19
N GLY A 207 -10.08 -2.25 11.24
CA GLY A 207 -9.52 -2.92 12.41
C GLY A 207 -10.53 -3.88 13.07
N ASP A 208 -11.79 -3.45 13.23
CA ASP A 208 -12.84 -4.27 13.81
C ASP A 208 -13.23 -5.46 12.90
N TYR A 209 -13.13 -5.30 11.58
CA TYR A 209 -13.29 -6.38 10.61
C TYR A 209 -12.16 -7.42 10.74
N ILE A 210 -10.89 -6.99 10.76
CA ILE A 210 -9.73 -7.88 10.90
C ILE A 210 -9.77 -8.63 12.22
N LEU A 211 -10.15 -7.96 13.32
CA LEU A 211 -10.28 -8.57 14.65
C LEU A 211 -11.49 -9.51 14.79
N GLY A 212 -12.29 -9.69 13.74
CA GLY A 212 -13.46 -10.57 13.77
C GLY A 212 -14.64 -10.04 14.59
N VAL A 213 -14.58 -8.79 15.07
CA VAL A 213 -15.68 -8.14 15.81
C VAL A 213 -16.90 -7.94 14.92
N LYS A 214 -16.67 -7.75 13.61
CA LYS A 214 -17.70 -7.53 12.59
C LYS A 214 -17.97 -8.76 11.71
N ASN A 215 -17.28 -9.88 11.93
CA ASN A 215 -17.33 -11.06 11.07
C ASN A 215 -18.01 -12.23 11.77
N ASP A 216 -18.45 -13.21 10.98
CA ASP A 216 -18.93 -14.46 11.53
C ASP A 216 -17.77 -15.18 12.24
N SER A 217 -17.85 -15.32 13.56
CA SER A 217 -16.82 -15.93 14.40
C SER A 217 -16.51 -17.39 14.02
N SER A 218 -17.33 -18.00 13.15
CA SER A 218 -17.10 -19.34 12.61
C SER A 218 -15.98 -19.43 11.56
N ARG A 219 -15.55 -18.31 10.96
CA ARG A 219 -14.45 -18.30 9.96
C ARG A 219 -13.53 -17.08 10.12
N PRO A 220 -12.54 -17.14 11.01
CA PRO A 220 -11.59 -16.04 11.19
C PRO A 220 -10.70 -15.89 9.95
N VAL A 221 -10.54 -14.66 9.48
CA VAL A 221 -9.73 -14.31 8.30
C VAL A 221 -8.29 -14.11 8.73
N THR A 222 -7.35 -14.81 8.10
CA THR A 222 -5.93 -14.53 8.30
C THR A 222 -5.57 -13.28 7.51
N THR A 223 -4.80 -12.36 8.10
CA THR A 223 -4.47 -11.10 7.41
C THR A 223 -2.96 -10.87 7.40
N ILE A 224 -2.40 -10.44 6.27
CA ILE A 224 -1.05 -9.89 6.20
C ILE A 224 -1.17 -8.40 5.87
N VAL A 225 -0.64 -7.55 6.74
CA VAL A 225 -0.74 -6.09 6.63
C VAL A 225 0.65 -5.47 6.48
N VAL A 226 0.85 -4.67 5.43
CA VAL A 226 1.94 -3.69 5.34
C VAL A 226 1.34 -2.33 5.68
N SER A 227 1.89 -1.64 6.68
CA SER A 227 1.41 -0.30 7.07
C SER A 227 2.53 0.47 7.76
N HIS A 228 2.62 1.77 7.50
CA HIS A 228 3.45 2.70 8.27
C HIS A 228 2.76 3.23 9.53
N ASP A 229 1.44 3.02 9.67
CA ASP A 229 0.69 3.37 10.88
C ASP A 229 0.95 2.35 12.00
N THR A 230 1.82 2.72 12.94
CA THR A 230 2.19 1.90 14.10
C THR A 230 1.02 1.64 15.03
N ALA A 231 0.12 2.62 15.21
CA ALA A 231 -1.02 2.47 16.12
C ALA A 231 -2.03 1.46 15.55
N PHE A 232 -2.23 1.48 14.23
CA PHE A 232 -3.04 0.47 13.54
C PHE A 232 -2.43 -0.92 13.68
N LEU A 233 -1.13 -1.08 13.37
CA LEU A 233 -0.43 -2.36 13.48
C LEU A 233 -0.47 -2.91 14.92
N ASP A 234 -0.26 -2.06 15.92
CA ASP A 234 -0.30 -2.48 17.32
C ASP A 234 -1.69 -2.96 17.76
N LYS A 235 -2.76 -2.36 17.20
CA LYS A 235 -4.15 -2.76 17.48
C LYS A 235 -4.51 -4.11 16.84
N VAL A 236 -4.07 -4.37 15.61
CA VAL A 236 -4.59 -5.50 14.81
C VAL A 236 -3.64 -6.70 14.71
N CYS A 237 -2.32 -6.50 14.77
CA CYS A 237 -1.35 -7.57 14.51
C CYS A 237 -1.10 -8.41 15.76
N THR A 238 -1.12 -9.73 15.59
CA THR A 238 -0.73 -10.71 16.60
C THR A 238 0.70 -11.22 16.40
N HIS A 239 1.22 -11.09 15.18
CA HIS A 239 2.56 -11.48 14.78
C HIS A 239 3.18 -10.41 13.88
N ILE A 240 4.50 -10.30 13.89
CA ILE A 240 5.26 -9.42 12.99
C ILE A 240 6.22 -10.28 12.17
N ILE A 241 6.10 -10.20 10.84
CA ILE A 241 7.06 -10.78 9.91
C ILE A 241 8.05 -9.68 9.54
N SER A 242 9.31 -9.83 9.96
CA SER A 242 10.38 -8.89 9.63
C SER A 242 11.22 -9.39 8.45
N ILE A 243 11.43 -8.52 7.46
CA ILE A 243 12.38 -8.76 6.38
C ILE A 243 13.73 -8.17 6.76
N LYS A 244 14.72 -9.03 7.03
CA LYS A 244 16.12 -8.65 7.31
C LYS A 244 17.05 -9.57 6.55
N GLN A 245 18.07 -9.00 5.89
CA GLN A 245 19.10 -9.76 5.17
C GLN A 245 18.53 -10.80 4.17
N ARG A 246 17.45 -10.44 3.44
CA ARG A 246 16.76 -11.31 2.46
C ARG A 246 16.14 -12.57 3.08
N LYS A 247 15.85 -12.55 4.37
CA LYS A 247 15.13 -13.60 5.11
C LYS A 247 13.90 -13.00 5.78
N LEU A 248 12.86 -13.81 5.91
CA LEU A 248 11.69 -13.55 6.73
C LEU A 248 11.93 -14.16 8.11
N LYS A 249 11.66 -13.38 9.16
CA LYS A 249 11.61 -13.86 10.53
C LYS A 249 10.28 -13.45 11.15
N THR A 250 9.54 -14.41 11.69
CA THR A 250 8.28 -14.17 12.38
C THR A 250 8.56 -13.96 13.87
N TYR A 251 7.89 -12.98 14.45
CA TYR A 251 7.93 -12.66 15.87
C TYR A 251 6.50 -12.65 16.40
N LYS A 252 6.25 -13.41 17.46
CA LYS A 252 4.97 -13.36 18.17
C LYS A 252 4.86 -12.10 19.03
N GLY A 253 3.70 -11.45 18.95
CA GLY A 253 3.42 -10.23 19.69
C GLY A 253 3.06 -9.04 18.81
N SER A 254 2.66 -7.96 19.48
CA SER A 254 2.34 -6.70 18.79
C SER A 254 3.60 -6.02 18.26
N ILE A 255 3.44 -4.98 17.43
CA ILE A 255 4.58 -4.21 16.92
C ILE A 255 5.40 -3.59 18.06
N THR A 256 4.76 -3.16 19.15
CA THR A 256 5.44 -2.61 20.32
C THR A 256 6.32 -3.65 21.01
N GLU A 257 5.86 -4.89 21.11
CA GLU A 257 6.63 -6.00 21.68
C GLU A 257 7.80 -6.38 20.78
N PHE A 258 7.57 -6.41 19.46
CA PHE A 258 8.62 -6.65 18.48
C PHE A 258 9.73 -5.60 18.56
N VAL A 259 9.39 -4.30 18.66
CA VAL A 259 10.39 -3.22 18.78
C VAL A 259 11.19 -3.32 20.08
N LYS A 260 10.58 -3.79 21.18
CA LYS A 260 11.31 -4.05 22.43
C LYS A 260 12.32 -5.20 22.27
N ARG A 261 11.97 -6.25 21.52
CA ARG A 261 12.88 -7.38 21.23
C ARG A 261 13.97 -6.99 20.23
N GLN A 262 13.64 -6.15 19.24
CA GLN A 262 14.53 -5.71 18.17
C GLN A 262 14.56 -4.18 18.08
N PRO A 263 15.40 -3.49 18.87
CA PRO A 263 15.46 -2.02 18.89
C PRO A 263 15.80 -1.39 17.53
N ASP A 264 16.63 -2.09 16.73
CA ASP A 264 16.96 -1.69 15.35
C ASP A 264 15.71 -1.50 14.48
N ALA A 265 14.63 -2.23 14.77
CA ALA A 265 13.39 -2.18 14.01
C ALA A 265 12.58 -0.90 14.25
N GLN A 266 12.87 -0.14 15.32
CA GLN A 266 12.25 1.16 15.57
C GLN A 266 12.49 2.12 14.39
N ALA A 267 13.60 1.97 13.69
CA ALA A 267 13.91 2.73 12.49
C ALA A 267 12.86 2.49 11.39
N TYR A 268 12.33 1.28 11.22
CA TYR A 268 11.33 0.98 10.18
C TYR A 268 9.99 1.68 10.43
N LEU A 269 9.71 2.01 11.69
CA LEU A 269 8.43 2.55 12.14
C LEU A 269 8.45 4.06 12.32
N THR A 270 9.63 4.64 12.52
CA THR A 270 9.78 6.09 12.62
C THR A 270 10.12 6.68 11.25
N LEU A 271 9.26 7.60 10.78
CA LEU A 271 9.51 8.46 9.61
C LEU A 271 10.88 9.19 9.68
N ALA A 272 11.43 9.36 10.88
CA ALA A 272 12.67 10.07 11.15
C ALA A 272 13.95 9.31 10.72
N SER A 273 13.90 8.01 10.41
CA SER A 273 15.11 7.20 10.21
C SER A 273 15.61 7.09 8.77
N GLN A 274 14.97 7.75 7.80
CA GLN A 274 15.51 7.79 6.44
C GLN A 274 16.87 8.50 6.45
N LYS A 275 17.95 7.72 6.39
CA LYS A 275 19.35 8.19 6.32
C LYS A 275 19.63 9.08 5.09
N SER A 276 18.72 9.15 4.12
CA SER A 276 18.76 10.10 3.02
C SER A 276 17.94 11.34 3.35
N LYS A 277 18.60 12.40 3.85
CA LYS A 277 18.00 13.73 3.88
C LYS A 277 17.83 14.22 2.44
N PHE A 278 16.62 14.11 1.91
CA PHE A 278 16.28 14.74 0.63
C PHE A 278 15.90 16.19 0.88
N ALA A 279 16.56 17.11 0.18
CA ALA A 279 16.22 18.52 0.17
C ALA A 279 15.61 18.86 -1.19
N LEU A 280 14.44 19.51 -1.17
CA LEU A 280 13.87 20.08 -2.38
C LEU A 280 14.79 21.20 -2.90
N PRO A 281 14.94 21.34 -4.23
CA PRO A 281 15.70 22.44 -4.81
C PRO A 281 15.09 23.78 -4.42
N GLU A 282 15.93 24.80 -4.23
CA GLU A 282 15.41 26.13 -3.94
C GLU A 282 14.58 26.65 -5.13
N PRO A 283 13.39 27.21 -4.88
CA PRO A 283 12.58 27.75 -5.94
C PRO A 283 13.29 28.95 -6.59
N GLY A 284 13.23 29.03 -7.91
CA GLY A 284 13.82 30.15 -8.66
C GLY A 284 13.22 31.50 -8.28
N MET A 285 13.99 32.58 -8.48
CA MET A 285 13.51 33.93 -8.24
C MET A 285 12.31 34.25 -9.13
N LEU A 286 11.25 34.79 -8.51
CA LEU A 286 10.05 35.23 -9.21
C LEU A 286 10.11 36.75 -9.39
N GLU A 287 10.07 37.18 -10.65
CA GLU A 287 10.01 38.60 -11.00
C GLU A 287 8.83 39.30 -10.32
N GLY A 288 9.07 40.45 -9.70
CA GLY A 288 8.03 41.20 -8.98
C GLY A 288 7.65 40.67 -7.59
N VAL A 289 8.26 39.58 -7.12
CA VAL A 289 8.06 39.00 -5.78
C VAL A 289 9.26 39.35 -4.89
N ARG A 290 9.24 40.53 -4.27
CA ARG A 290 10.30 40.97 -3.33
C ARG A 290 10.18 40.37 -1.93
N SER A 291 8.99 39.90 -1.56
CA SER A 291 8.71 39.29 -0.26
C SER A 291 8.09 37.91 -0.43
N ARG A 292 8.54 36.93 0.37
CA ARG A 292 8.01 35.56 0.37
C ARG A 292 6.54 35.48 0.81
N GLY A 293 6.01 36.53 1.44
CA GLY A 293 4.59 36.63 1.81
C GLY A 293 3.66 37.10 0.68
N LYS A 294 4.19 37.48 -0.49
CA LYS A 294 3.34 37.89 -1.62
C LYS A 294 2.54 36.68 -2.11
N LYS A 295 1.25 36.89 -2.34
CA LYS A 295 0.33 35.88 -2.88
C LYS A 295 0.78 35.49 -4.28
N LEU A 296 0.94 34.19 -4.52
CA LEU A 296 1.28 33.62 -5.83
C LEU A 296 0.09 32.97 -6.51
N LEU A 297 -0.83 32.44 -5.70
CA LEU A 297 -2.05 31.78 -6.13
C LEU A 297 -3.19 32.38 -5.34
N ARG A 298 -4.26 32.73 -6.05
CA ARG A 298 -5.50 33.22 -5.47
C ARG A 298 -6.66 32.58 -6.19
N MET A 299 -7.52 31.93 -5.41
CA MET A 299 -8.79 31.40 -5.83
C MET A 299 -9.86 32.20 -5.07
N HIS A 300 -10.84 32.76 -5.78
CA HIS A 300 -11.92 33.54 -5.19
C HIS A 300 -13.27 33.02 -5.66
N ASN A 301 -14.15 32.75 -4.70
CA ASN A 301 -15.54 32.33 -4.89
C ASN A 301 -15.72 31.20 -5.92
N VAL A 302 -14.79 30.24 -5.93
CA VAL A 302 -14.84 29.13 -6.88
C VAL A 302 -15.90 28.12 -6.45
N THR A 303 -16.81 27.84 -7.38
CA THR A 303 -17.81 26.79 -7.29
C THR A 303 -17.57 25.84 -8.46
N TYR A 304 -17.46 24.54 -8.19
CA TYR A 304 -17.18 23.54 -9.21
C TYR A 304 -18.12 22.34 -9.06
N THR A 305 -18.66 21.91 -10.20
CA THR A 305 -19.56 20.78 -10.35
C THR A 305 -19.04 19.91 -11.48
N TYR A 306 -18.83 18.62 -11.22
CA TYR A 306 -18.49 17.66 -12.26
C TYR A 306 -19.67 17.49 -13.23
N PRO A 307 -19.44 17.25 -14.54
CA PRO A 307 -20.51 17.13 -15.54
C PRO A 307 -21.60 16.10 -15.19
N ASN A 308 -21.22 15.00 -14.52
CA ASN A 308 -22.12 13.90 -14.15
C ASN A 308 -22.69 14.04 -12.72
N SER A 309 -22.55 15.20 -12.08
CA SER A 309 -23.02 15.42 -10.71
C SER A 309 -24.11 16.49 -10.65
N GLU A 310 -25.22 16.17 -9.98
CA GLU A 310 -26.33 17.11 -9.77
C GLU A 310 -26.00 18.20 -8.73
N ALA A 311 -25.00 17.95 -7.86
CA ALA A 311 -24.64 18.83 -6.76
C ALA A 311 -23.20 19.37 -6.91
N PRO A 312 -22.94 20.65 -6.60
CA PRO A 312 -21.60 21.21 -6.64
C PRO A 312 -20.70 20.52 -5.61
N THR A 313 -19.52 20.08 -6.06
CA THR A 313 -18.51 19.47 -5.19
C THR A 313 -17.77 20.52 -4.36
N LEU A 314 -17.53 21.70 -4.95
CA LEU A 314 -16.96 22.86 -4.28
C LEU A 314 -17.97 23.99 -4.36
N VAL A 315 -18.19 24.70 -3.25
CA VAL A 315 -19.13 25.83 -3.16
C VAL A 315 -18.41 27.01 -2.52
N ASN A 316 -18.36 28.13 -3.23
CA ASN A 316 -17.85 29.42 -2.74
C ASN A 316 -16.49 29.32 -2.02
N VAL A 317 -15.54 28.62 -2.62
CA VAL A 317 -14.23 28.41 -2.00
C VAL A 317 -13.27 29.53 -2.38
N SER A 318 -12.67 30.16 -1.38
CA SER A 318 -11.64 31.19 -1.54
C SER A 318 -10.35 30.78 -0.83
N ILE A 319 -9.22 30.73 -1.54
CA ILE A 319 -7.92 30.30 -1.02
C ILE A 319 -6.82 31.22 -1.57
N GLU A 320 -5.84 31.54 -0.71
CA GLU A 320 -4.66 32.31 -1.10
C GLU A 320 -3.40 31.59 -0.61
N VAL A 321 -2.41 31.44 -1.51
CA VAL A 321 -1.15 30.75 -1.22
C VAL A 321 0.04 31.65 -1.56
N SER A 322 1.02 31.67 -0.66
CA SER A 322 2.29 32.40 -0.78
C SER A 322 3.48 31.44 -0.65
N MET A 323 4.71 31.94 -0.81
CA MET A 323 5.93 31.10 -0.66
C MET A 323 6.19 30.65 0.78
N LEU A 324 5.59 31.32 1.77
CA LEU A 324 5.68 30.96 3.19
C LEU A 324 4.61 29.97 3.63
N SER A 325 3.56 29.78 2.82
CA SER A 325 2.42 28.97 3.19
C SER A 325 2.84 27.51 3.46
N ARG A 326 2.34 26.98 4.58
CA ARG A 326 2.38 25.57 4.96
C ARG A 326 0.96 25.18 5.32
N VAL A 327 0.23 24.62 4.35
CA VAL A 327 -1.21 24.41 4.45
C VAL A 327 -1.49 22.93 4.32
N ALA A 328 -2.27 22.38 5.26
CA ALA A 328 -2.79 21.03 5.21
C ALA A 328 -4.30 21.07 4.92
N VAL A 329 -4.77 20.28 3.96
CA VAL A 329 -6.19 20.14 3.66
C VAL A 329 -6.70 18.88 4.32
N ILE A 330 -7.51 19.02 5.36
CA ILE A 330 -8.06 17.92 6.16
C ILE A 330 -9.58 17.82 6.00
N GLY A 331 -10.12 16.62 6.18
CA GLY A 331 -11.56 16.34 6.05
C GLY A 331 -11.84 14.87 5.75
N PRO A 332 -13.11 14.45 5.68
CA PRO A 332 -13.48 13.06 5.37
C PRO A 332 -13.24 12.71 3.88
N ASN A 333 -13.24 11.42 3.55
CA ASN A 333 -13.08 11.00 2.16
C ASN A 333 -14.28 11.38 1.29
N GLY A 334 -14.01 11.93 0.11
CA GLY A 334 -15.06 12.40 -0.81
C GLY A 334 -15.58 13.82 -0.54
N SER A 335 -15.03 14.55 0.44
CA SER A 335 -15.43 15.95 0.71
C SER A 335 -14.94 16.98 -0.33
N GLY A 336 -14.28 16.53 -1.40
CA GLY A 336 -13.74 17.42 -2.45
C GLY A 336 -12.30 17.87 -2.24
N LYS A 337 -11.52 17.29 -1.32
CA LYS A 337 -10.11 17.64 -1.07
C LYS A 337 -9.24 17.59 -2.34
N SER A 338 -9.30 16.48 -3.08
CA SER A 338 -8.52 16.33 -4.32
C SER A 338 -9.02 17.29 -5.39
N THR A 339 -10.35 17.46 -5.52
CA THR A 339 -10.99 18.42 -6.43
C THR A 339 -10.51 19.86 -6.15
N LEU A 340 -10.39 20.23 -4.88
CA LEU A 340 -9.89 21.54 -4.46
C LEU A 340 -8.44 21.79 -4.92
N VAL A 341 -7.57 20.80 -4.74
CA VAL A 341 -6.17 20.92 -5.15
C VAL A 341 -6.06 21.00 -6.68
N ARG A 342 -6.81 20.17 -7.42
CA ARG A 342 -6.87 20.22 -8.89
C ARG A 342 -7.40 21.55 -9.41
N ALA A 343 -8.42 22.11 -8.77
CA ALA A 343 -8.95 23.44 -9.10
C ALA A 343 -7.90 24.55 -8.86
N LEU A 344 -7.12 24.45 -7.76
CA LEU A 344 -6.07 25.41 -7.45
C LEU A 344 -4.88 25.35 -8.42
N VAL A 345 -4.51 24.15 -8.87
CA VAL A 345 -3.45 23.93 -9.88
C VAL A 345 -3.90 24.44 -11.27
N GLY A 346 -5.22 24.54 -11.48
CA GLY A 346 -5.82 24.95 -12.76
C GLY A 346 -5.94 23.79 -13.75
N GLU A 347 -6.08 22.57 -13.25
CA GLU A 347 -6.40 21.39 -14.07
C GLU A 347 -7.87 21.41 -14.46
N LEU A 348 -8.76 21.63 -13.48
CA LEU A 348 -10.20 21.62 -13.72
C LEU A 348 -10.66 22.91 -14.42
N PRO A 349 -11.44 22.82 -15.51
CA PRO A 349 -12.04 23.99 -16.14
C PRO A 349 -13.05 24.60 -15.19
N LEU A 350 -12.87 25.87 -14.83
CA LEU A 350 -13.81 26.59 -13.97
C LEU A 350 -15.06 26.94 -14.77
N ASN A 351 -16.23 26.60 -14.23
CA ASN A 351 -17.51 26.97 -14.82
C ASN A 351 -17.72 28.48 -14.60
N HIS A 352 -17.29 29.31 -15.56
CA HIS A 352 -17.49 30.76 -15.55
C HIS A 352 -18.97 31.19 -15.61
N SER A 353 -19.92 30.25 -15.64
CA SER A 353 -21.35 30.50 -15.77
C SER A 353 -22.07 30.88 -14.47
N LEU A 354 -21.43 30.75 -13.30
CA LEU A 354 -22.00 31.11 -11.99
C LEU A 354 -21.12 32.16 -11.25
N GLY A 355 -21.24 33.43 -11.62
CA GLY A 355 -20.71 34.56 -10.85
C GLY A 355 -19.18 34.72 -10.85
N ASP A 356 -18.71 35.70 -10.05
CA ASP A 356 -17.37 36.32 -9.97
C ASP A 356 -16.23 35.37 -9.50
N SER A 357 -16.22 34.15 -10.02
CA SER A 357 -15.20 33.15 -9.76
C SER A 357 -13.91 33.51 -10.49
N SER A 358 -12.82 33.67 -9.74
CA SER A 358 -11.52 34.00 -10.33
C SER A 358 -10.42 33.11 -9.77
N LEU A 359 -9.61 32.57 -10.69
CA LEU A 359 -8.36 31.90 -10.39
C LEU A 359 -7.23 32.74 -10.98
N TRP A 360 -6.38 33.26 -10.10
CA TRP A 360 -5.22 34.04 -10.46
C TRP A 360 -3.95 33.32 -10.02
N LYS A 361 -3.01 33.20 -10.96
CA LYS A 361 -1.69 32.60 -10.76
C LYS A 361 -0.64 33.59 -11.23
N HIS A 362 0.44 33.72 -10.46
CA HIS A 362 1.58 34.50 -10.88
C HIS A 362 2.21 33.91 -12.17
N PRO A 363 2.44 34.70 -13.24
CA PRO A 363 2.87 34.18 -14.55
C PRO A 363 4.11 33.29 -14.50
N ASN A 364 5.11 33.70 -13.70
CA ASN A 364 6.37 32.97 -13.58
C ASN A 364 6.35 31.88 -12.49
N ALA A 365 5.24 31.68 -11.78
CA ALA A 365 5.15 30.64 -10.76
C ALA A 365 4.98 29.26 -11.40
N ARG A 366 5.95 28.37 -11.16
CA ARG A 366 5.83 26.95 -11.48
C ARG A 366 5.18 26.22 -10.31
N ILE A 367 4.19 25.40 -10.61
CA ILE A 367 3.48 24.59 -9.62
C ILE A 367 3.84 23.15 -9.92
N CYS A 368 4.45 22.48 -8.95
CA CYS A 368 4.68 21.05 -9.01
C CYS A 368 3.51 20.39 -8.27
N TYR A 369 2.65 19.69 -9.00
CA TYR A 369 1.58 18.90 -8.42
C TYR A 369 2.01 17.43 -8.39
N VAL A 370 2.05 16.86 -7.19
CA VAL A 370 2.26 15.42 -7.00
C VAL A 370 0.90 14.81 -6.77
N ALA A 371 0.30 14.29 -7.84
CA ALA A 371 -0.99 13.63 -7.78
C ALA A 371 -0.87 12.30 -7.03
N GLN A 372 -1.96 11.88 -6.39
CA GLN A 372 -2.06 10.55 -5.79
C GLN A 372 -1.88 9.41 -6.83
N HIS A 373 -2.24 9.67 -8.10
CA HIS A 373 -2.05 8.76 -9.22
C HIS A 373 -0.73 8.96 -9.98
N ALA A 374 0.22 9.75 -9.47
CA ALA A 374 1.53 9.88 -10.12
C ALA A 374 2.23 8.53 -10.29
N PHE A 375 1.95 7.57 -9.40
CA PHE A 375 2.45 6.20 -9.50
C PHE A 375 1.88 5.42 -10.69
N HIS A 376 0.68 5.75 -11.15
CA HIS A 376 0.05 5.10 -12.31
C HIS A 376 0.79 5.42 -13.63
N HIS A 377 1.24 6.67 -13.79
CA HIS A 377 2.08 7.06 -14.94
C HIS A 377 3.41 6.32 -14.96
N ILE A 378 3.94 5.99 -13.77
CA ILE A 378 5.16 5.20 -13.64
C ILE A 378 4.91 3.73 -14.03
N GLU A 379 3.74 3.17 -13.72
CA GLU A 379 3.36 1.80 -14.11
C GLU A 379 3.26 1.62 -15.64
N GLN A 380 2.92 2.67 -16.38
CA GLN A 380 2.95 2.64 -17.85
C GLN A 380 4.38 2.68 -18.44
N HIS A 381 5.39 2.83 -17.59
CA HIS A 381 6.79 3.03 -17.95
C HIS A 381 7.74 2.08 -17.20
N LEU A 382 7.26 0.89 -16.84
CA LEU A 382 8.06 -0.16 -16.20
C LEU A 382 9.26 -0.63 -17.06
N ASP A 383 9.24 -0.34 -18.36
CA ASP A 383 10.32 -0.61 -19.31
C ASP A 383 11.49 0.40 -19.23
N LYS A 384 11.30 1.54 -18.54
CA LYS A 384 12.28 2.64 -18.50
C LYS A 384 12.99 2.71 -17.15
N THR A 385 14.27 3.03 -17.20
CA THR A 385 15.00 3.44 -16.00
C THR A 385 14.51 4.81 -15.50
N ALA A 386 14.73 5.13 -14.22
CA ALA A 386 14.33 6.41 -13.64
C ALA A 386 14.88 7.63 -14.42
N LEU A 387 16.12 7.55 -14.92
CA LEU A 387 16.72 8.59 -15.76
C LEU A 387 16.00 8.74 -17.10
N GLN A 388 15.69 7.62 -17.77
CA GLN A 388 14.97 7.64 -19.05
C GLN A 388 13.56 8.18 -18.89
N TYR A 389 12.86 7.82 -17.81
CA TYR A 389 11.56 8.40 -17.49
C TYR A 389 11.63 9.92 -17.25
N MET A 390 12.62 10.40 -16.48
CA MET A 390 12.81 11.84 -16.28
C MET A 390 13.16 12.58 -17.59
N LEU A 391 14.02 12.01 -18.43
CA LEU A 391 14.31 12.57 -19.75
C LEU A 391 13.08 12.60 -20.65
N TRP A 392 12.27 11.54 -20.64
CA TRP A 392 11.01 11.48 -21.38
C TRP A 392 10.03 12.54 -20.90
N ARG A 393 9.85 12.69 -19.57
CA ARG A 393 8.92 13.64 -18.94
C ARG A 393 9.24 15.09 -19.30
N PHE A 394 10.52 15.43 -19.42
CA PHE A 394 11.00 16.79 -19.71
C PHE A 394 11.56 16.98 -21.12
N ALA A 395 11.38 16.02 -22.03
CA ALA A 395 11.94 16.07 -23.39
C ALA A 395 11.50 17.29 -24.23
N GLY A 396 10.45 18.01 -23.80
CA GLY A 396 9.96 19.23 -24.45
C GLY A 396 10.26 20.52 -23.69
N GLY A 397 11.05 20.48 -22.61
CA GLY A 397 11.30 21.64 -21.73
C GLY A 397 10.12 22.00 -20.81
N GLU A 398 8.95 21.40 -21.03
CA GLU A 398 7.79 21.43 -20.15
C GLU A 398 7.54 20.05 -19.52
N ASP A 399 6.85 20.04 -18.39
CA ASP A 399 6.45 18.82 -17.71
C ASP A 399 5.29 18.16 -18.46
N ARG A 400 5.57 17.07 -19.19
CA ARG A 400 4.56 16.36 -20.00
C ARG A 400 3.38 15.84 -19.21
N GLU A 401 3.56 15.46 -17.95
CA GLU A 401 2.44 14.99 -17.13
C GLU A 401 1.47 16.13 -16.83
N ALA A 402 1.99 17.32 -16.51
CA ALA A 402 1.19 18.51 -16.27
C ALA A 402 0.44 19.00 -17.53
N VAL A 403 0.98 18.71 -18.72
CA VAL A 403 0.36 19.03 -20.02
C VAL A 403 -0.63 17.94 -20.47
N GLY A 404 -0.30 16.67 -20.26
CA GLY A 404 -1.14 15.51 -20.60
C GLY A 404 -2.49 15.54 -19.87
N TYR A 405 -2.49 15.91 -18.58
CA TYR A 405 -3.73 16.11 -17.82
C TYR A 405 -4.68 17.14 -18.46
N LYS A 406 -4.14 18.23 -19.01
CA LYS A 406 -4.94 19.26 -19.70
C LYS A 406 -5.53 18.74 -21.03
N ALA A 407 -4.84 17.82 -21.71
CA ALA A 407 -5.28 17.29 -22.99
C ALA A 407 -6.32 16.17 -22.84
N GLU A 408 -6.17 15.29 -21.85
CA GLU A 408 -7.13 14.20 -21.58
C GLU A 408 -8.50 14.71 -21.11
N GLU A 409 -8.56 15.77 -20.30
CA GLU A 409 -9.84 16.35 -19.89
C GLU A 409 -10.56 17.08 -21.04
N VAL A 410 -9.83 17.75 -21.94
CA VAL A 410 -10.42 18.39 -23.13
C VAL A 410 -10.94 17.33 -24.11
N GLY A 411 -10.28 16.17 -24.19
CA GLY A 411 -10.75 15.02 -24.98
C GLY A 411 -12.02 14.38 -24.41
N ARG A 412 -12.16 14.30 -23.09
CA ARG A 412 -13.35 13.76 -22.40
C ARG A 412 -14.58 14.69 -22.43
N GLN A 413 -14.39 15.96 -22.75
CA GLN A 413 -15.47 16.94 -22.91
C GLN A 413 -16.06 17.00 -24.33
N ARG A 414 -15.54 16.23 -25.29
CA ARG A 414 -16.02 16.17 -26.66
C ARG A 414 -16.89 14.96 -26.95
#